data_AF-A0A285UTF1-F1
#
_entry.id   AF-A0A285UTF1-F1
#
_cell.length_a   1.000
_cell.length_b   1.000
_cell.length_c   1.000
_cell.angle_alpha   90.00
_cell.angle_beta   90.00
_cell.angle_gamma   90.00
#
_symmetry.space_group_name_H-M   'P 1'
#
loop_
_entity.id
_entity.type
_entity.pdbx_description
1 polymer ?
#
loop_
_entity_poly.entity_id
_entity_poly.type
_entity_poly.pdbx_seq_one_letter_code
_entity_poly.pdbx_strand_id
1 'polypeptide(L)'
;MCSLCGILGGNEHWADAVARPGIYTRNTERLDRRRERVNRVNAANRVLSCFALSLSDWQGSSYVIANRTGKSEMIEDLGHLWPAAEKMTGRPLDPLDLALIARMEAMCDD
;
A
#
# COMPACT_ATOMS: atom_id res chain seq x y z
N MET A 1 -14.23 -13.26 -3.72
CA MET A 1 -14.30 -12.80 -5.12
C MET A 1 -14.38 -14.01 -6.05
N CYS A 2 -15.35 -14.01 -6.97
CA CYS A 2 -15.47 -14.99 -8.05
C CYS A 2 -14.41 -14.75 -9.13
N SER A 3 -14.13 -15.77 -9.95
CA SER A 3 -13.03 -15.78 -10.92
C SER A 3 -13.02 -14.61 -11.92
N LEU A 4 -14.16 -13.96 -12.13
CA LEU A 4 -14.33 -12.88 -13.10
C LEU A 4 -13.71 -11.54 -12.62
N CYS A 5 -13.73 -11.27 -11.32
CA CYS A 5 -13.19 -10.00 -10.77
C CYS A 5 -11.67 -9.88 -11.00
N GLY A 6 -10.96 -11.01 -11.04
CA GLY A 6 -9.51 -11.04 -11.26
C GLY A 6 -9.09 -10.91 -12.73
N ILE A 7 -10.01 -11.07 -13.68
CA ILE A 7 -9.71 -10.98 -15.13
C ILE A 7 -9.90 -9.55 -15.66
N LEU A 8 -10.82 -8.77 -15.08
CA LEU A 8 -11.15 -7.42 -15.56
C LEU A 8 -10.49 -6.28 -14.75
N GLY A 9 -9.96 -6.56 -13.55
CA GLY A 9 -9.33 -5.56 -12.68
C GLY A 9 -7.83 -5.35 -12.90
N GLY A 10 -7.27 -5.85 -14.00
CA GLY A 10 -5.83 -5.91 -14.23
C GLY A 10 -5.21 -4.61 -14.73
N ASN A 11 -5.31 -3.53 -13.95
CA ASN A 11 -4.23 -2.54 -14.00
C ASN A 11 -3.05 -3.18 -13.27
N GLU A 12 -2.13 -3.78 -14.03
CA GLU A 12 -0.94 -4.41 -13.47
C GLU A 12 0.01 -3.33 -12.94
N HIS A 13 -0.30 -2.83 -11.75
CA HIS A 13 0.57 -1.89 -11.04
C HIS A 13 1.94 -2.55 -10.85
N TRP A 14 3.02 -1.80 -11.12
CA TRP A 14 4.39 -2.32 -11.09
C TRP A 14 4.73 -3.02 -9.75
N ALA A 15 4.15 -2.55 -8.64
CA ALA A 15 4.34 -3.13 -7.31
C ALA A 15 3.69 -4.51 -7.11
N ASP A 16 2.76 -4.94 -7.97
CA ASP A 16 2.15 -6.27 -7.84
C ASP A 16 3.07 -7.40 -8.32
N ALA A 17 4.10 -7.08 -9.13
CA ALA A 17 5.13 -8.01 -9.58
C ALA A 17 4.56 -9.37 -10.04
N VAL A 18 3.45 -9.34 -10.77
CA VAL A 18 2.77 -10.53 -11.29
C VAL A 18 3.73 -11.29 -12.20
N ALA A 19 3.72 -12.63 -12.10
CA ALA A 19 4.55 -13.50 -12.93
C ALA A 19 4.27 -13.30 -14.41
N ARG A 20 5.32 -12.95 -15.17
CA ARG A 20 5.29 -12.80 -16.62
C ARG A 20 6.44 -13.59 -17.25
N PRO A 21 6.27 -14.15 -18.45
CA PRO A 21 7.35 -14.84 -19.15
C PRO A 21 8.59 -13.93 -19.27
N GLY A 22 9.76 -14.43 -18.86
CA GLY A 22 11.03 -13.70 -18.95
C GLY A 22 11.27 -12.64 -17.87
N ILE A 23 10.33 -12.43 -16.92
CA ILE A 23 10.52 -11.51 -15.79
C ILE A 23 10.69 -12.31 -14.50
N TYR A 24 11.80 -12.08 -13.81
CA TYR A 24 12.01 -12.66 -12.49
C TYR A 24 10.97 -12.10 -11.51
N THR A 25 10.21 -12.99 -10.87
CA THR A 25 9.37 -12.65 -9.73
C THR A 25 9.48 -13.74 -8.67
N ARG A 26 9.41 -13.33 -7.40
CA ARG A 26 9.22 -14.25 -6.28
C ARG A 26 7.74 -14.59 -6.06
N ASN A 27 6.83 -13.96 -6.79
CA ASN A 27 5.38 -14.05 -6.63
C ASN A 27 4.73 -15.02 -7.63
N THR A 28 5.34 -16.18 -7.84
CA THR A 28 4.86 -17.20 -8.78
C THR A 28 3.54 -17.80 -8.30
N GLU A 29 3.48 -18.17 -7.01
CA GLU A 29 2.31 -18.79 -6.41
C GLU A 29 1.31 -17.78 -5.83
N ARG A 30 0.06 -18.22 -5.68
CA ARG A 30 -0.99 -17.40 -5.04
C ARG A 30 -0.63 -17.01 -3.60
N LEU A 31 0.03 -17.89 -2.86
CA LEU A 31 0.43 -17.64 -1.48
C LEU A 31 1.52 -16.57 -1.39
N ASP A 32 2.50 -16.62 -2.29
CA ASP A 32 3.59 -15.65 -2.33
C ASP A 32 3.09 -14.26 -2.69
N ARG A 33 2.15 -14.15 -3.64
CA ARG A 33 1.43 -12.89 -3.93
C ARG A 33 0.76 -12.29 -2.69
N ARG A 34 0.09 -13.13 -1.88
CA ARG A 34 -0.58 -12.66 -0.65
C ARG A 34 0.43 -12.20 0.39
N ARG A 35 1.52 -12.96 0.59
CA ARG A 35 2.61 -12.59 1.52
C ARG A 35 3.24 -11.26 1.13
N GLU A 36 3.52 -11.08 -0.16
CA GLU A 36 4.12 -9.85 -0.66
C GLU A 36 3.18 -8.65 -0.52
N ARG A 37 1.86 -8.84 -0.71
CA ARG A 37 0.89 -7.79 -0.41
C ARG A 37 0.87 -7.41 1.07
N VAL A 38 0.92 -8.38 1.98
CA VAL A 38 1.03 -8.12 3.42
C VAL A 38 2.32 -7.37 3.75
N ASN A 39 3.45 -7.76 3.16
CA ASN A 39 4.73 -7.07 3.34
C ASN A 39 4.65 -5.62 2.88
N ARG A 40 4.05 -5.36 1.71
CA ARG A 40 3.83 -4.00 1.19
C ARG A 40 2.94 -3.17 2.11
N VAL A 41 1.84 -3.73 2.60
CA VAL A 41 0.96 -3.06 3.58
C VAL A 41 1.73 -2.71 4.85
N ASN A 42 2.53 -3.64 5.38
CA ASN A 42 3.34 -3.40 6.57
C ASN A 42 4.40 -2.30 6.33
N ALA A 43 5.08 -2.33 5.18
CA ALA A 43 6.05 -1.30 4.80
C ALA A 43 5.39 0.07 4.67
N ALA A 44 4.25 0.17 3.99
CA ALA A 44 3.49 1.41 3.87
C ALA A 44 3.04 1.94 5.24
N ASN A 45 2.57 1.05 6.11
CA ASN A 45 2.10 1.41 7.45
C ASN A 45 3.20 1.97 8.37
N ARG A 46 4.47 1.59 8.17
CA ARG A 46 5.58 2.22 8.90
C ARG A 46 5.61 3.73 8.63
N VAL A 47 5.45 4.13 7.37
CA VAL A 47 5.39 5.54 6.96
C VAL A 47 4.04 6.18 7.34
N LEU A 48 2.91 5.52 7.06
CA LEU A 48 1.58 6.11 7.30
C LEU A 48 1.27 6.36 8.77
N SER A 49 1.84 5.54 9.67
CA SER A 49 1.67 5.70 11.13
C SER A 49 2.13 7.08 11.62
N CYS A 50 3.17 7.64 11.00
CA CYS A 50 3.71 8.98 11.23
C CYS A 50 2.72 10.10 10.90
N PHE A 51 1.67 9.79 10.13
CA PHE A 51 0.59 10.69 9.73
C PHE A 51 -0.76 10.35 10.36
N ALA A 52 -0.80 9.41 11.33
CA ALA A 52 -2.04 8.90 11.92
C ALA A 52 -2.97 8.21 10.89
N LEU A 53 -2.38 7.63 9.86
CA LEU A 53 -3.05 6.87 8.81
C LEU A 53 -2.67 5.39 8.89
N SER A 54 -3.52 4.53 8.34
CA SER A 54 -3.25 3.12 8.16
C SER A 54 -3.76 2.64 6.80
N LEU A 55 -3.16 1.59 6.30
CA LEU A 55 -3.48 0.90 5.06
C LEU A 55 -3.80 -0.56 5.38
N SER A 56 -4.81 -1.11 4.72
CA SER A 56 -5.14 -2.54 4.76
C SER A 56 -5.41 -3.07 3.36
N ASP A 57 -5.15 -4.37 3.14
CA ASP A 57 -5.49 -5.04 1.89
C ASP A 57 -6.99 -5.36 1.84
N TRP A 58 -7.61 -5.07 0.71
CA TRP A 58 -8.99 -5.44 0.43
C TRP A 58 -9.05 -6.51 -0.66
N GLN A 59 -9.30 -7.74 -0.21
CA GLN A 59 -9.55 -8.91 -1.05
C GLN A 59 -8.43 -9.21 -2.07
N GLY A 60 -7.21 -8.73 -1.83
CA GLY A 60 -6.05 -8.93 -2.71
C GLY A 60 -6.12 -8.16 -4.03
N SER A 61 -6.96 -7.13 -4.14
CA SER A 61 -7.17 -6.37 -5.38
C SER A 61 -7.01 -4.87 -5.20
N SER A 62 -7.50 -4.33 -4.09
CA SER A 62 -7.43 -2.91 -3.75
C SER A 62 -6.91 -2.73 -2.32
N TYR A 63 -6.73 -1.49 -1.91
CA TYR A 63 -6.36 -1.15 -0.53
C TYR A 63 -7.40 -0.22 0.08
N VAL A 64 -7.48 -0.23 1.41
CA VAL A 64 -8.28 0.74 2.17
C VAL A 64 -7.33 1.54 3.03
N ILE A 65 -7.33 2.86 2.82
CA ILE A 65 -6.67 3.80 3.71
C ILE A 65 -7.68 4.29 4.76
N ALA A 66 -7.26 4.38 6.01
CA ALA A 66 -8.08 4.84 7.12
C ALA A 66 -7.32 5.83 7.99
N ASN A 67 -8.04 6.71 8.68
CA ASN A 67 -7.49 7.57 9.71
C ASN A 67 -8.00 7.17 11.11
N ARG A 68 -7.42 7.76 12.16
CA ARG A 68 -7.85 7.53 13.55
C ARG A 68 -9.26 8.06 13.88
N THR A 69 -9.85 8.91 13.03
CA THR A 69 -11.20 9.45 13.24
C THR A 69 -12.30 8.61 12.57
N GLY A 70 -11.95 7.46 11.98
CA GLY A 70 -12.90 6.54 11.36
C GLY A 70 -13.23 6.82 9.89
N LYS A 71 -12.63 7.86 9.27
CA LYS A 71 -12.72 8.06 7.83
C LYS A 71 -11.90 6.99 7.13
N SER A 72 -12.46 6.38 6.09
CA SER A 72 -11.76 5.45 5.22
C SER A 72 -12.07 5.71 3.75
N GLU A 73 -11.11 5.39 2.88
CA GLU A 73 -11.21 5.53 1.43
C GLU A 73 -10.58 4.29 0.79
N MET A 74 -11.26 3.72 -0.21
CA MET A 74 -10.72 2.61 -1.00
C MET A 74 -9.88 3.19 -2.14
N ILE A 75 -8.67 2.68 -2.33
CA ILE A 75 -7.78 3.00 -3.44
C ILE A 75 -7.47 1.76 -4.26
N GLU A 76 -7.37 1.89 -5.58
CA GLU A 76 -7.14 0.75 -6.48
C GLU A 76 -5.73 0.19 -6.34
N ASP A 77 -4.73 1.07 -6.26
CA ASP A 77 -3.32 0.73 -6.18
C ASP A 77 -2.54 1.73 -5.31
N LEU A 78 -1.23 1.50 -5.18
CA LEU A 78 -0.35 2.36 -4.38
C LEU A 78 -0.06 3.72 -5.04
N GLY A 79 -0.31 3.88 -6.35
CA GLY A 79 -0.19 5.17 -7.04
C GLY A 79 -1.18 6.21 -6.53
N HIS A 80 -2.33 5.75 -6.02
CA HIS A 80 -3.37 6.61 -5.45
C HIS A 80 -3.19 6.90 -3.95
N LEU A 81 -2.15 6.36 -3.31
CA LEU A 81 -1.97 6.42 -1.86
C LEU A 81 -1.80 7.86 -1.33
N TRP A 82 -0.85 8.61 -1.89
CA TRP A 82 -0.52 9.95 -1.40
C TRP A 82 -1.65 10.96 -1.64
N PRO A 83 -2.26 11.05 -2.84
CA PRO A 83 -3.41 11.93 -3.04
C PRO A 83 -4.57 11.65 -2.06
N ALA A 84 -4.85 10.37 -1.77
CA ALA A 84 -5.86 10.00 -0.79
C ALA A 84 -5.45 10.42 0.64
N ALA A 85 -4.20 10.18 1.03
CA ALA A 85 -3.66 10.57 2.33
C ALA A 85 -3.71 12.09 2.56
N GLU A 86 -3.33 12.90 1.56
CA GLU A 86 -3.40 14.37 1.61
C GLU A 86 -4.85 14.84 1.75
N LYS A 87 -5.77 14.29 0.96
CA LYS A 87 -7.21 14.58 1.07
C LYS A 87 -7.80 14.19 2.43
N MET A 88 -7.31 13.13 3.06
CA MET A 88 -7.76 12.70 4.39
C MET A 88 -7.20 13.57 5.51
N THR A 89 -5.98 14.08 5.35
CA THR A 89 -5.31 14.90 6.38
C THR A 89 -5.53 16.41 6.19
N GLY A 90 -5.99 16.84 5.02
CA GLY A 90 -6.24 18.24 4.70
C GLY A 90 -4.97 19.08 4.51
N ARG A 91 -3.83 18.43 4.27
CA ARG A 91 -2.53 19.08 4.08
C ARG A 91 -1.66 18.29 3.09
N PRO A 92 -0.69 18.94 2.42
CA PRO A 92 0.27 18.23 1.60
C PRO A 92 1.15 17.31 2.46
N LEU A 93 1.52 16.16 1.91
CA LEU A 93 2.35 15.16 2.58
C LEU A 93 3.56 14.84 1.68
N ASP A 94 4.75 15.14 2.17
CA ASP A 94 5.99 14.78 1.51
C ASP A 94 6.60 13.52 2.15
N PRO A 95 6.60 12.37 1.46
CA PRO A 95 7.22 11.15 1.98
C PRO A 95 8.75 11.18 2.00
N LEU A 96 9.37 12.16 1.34
CA LEU A 96 10.82 12.35 1.30
C LEU A 96 11.27 13.52 2.19
N ASP A 97 10.39 14.05 3.02
CA ASP A 97 10.73 15.07 4.02
C ASP A 97 11.81 14.52 4.97
N LEU A 98 12.92 15.25 5.09
CA LEU A 98 14.04 14.88 5.94
C LEU A 98 13.63 14.75 7.41
N ALA A 99 12.67 15.56 7.89
CA ALA A 99 12.17 15.46 9.25
C ALA A 99 11.35 14.18 9.47
N LEU A 100 10.62 13.72 8.45
CA LEU A 100 9.92 12.44 8.48
C LEU A 100 10.91 11.29 8.53
N ILE A 101 11.93 11.31 7.65
CA ILE A 101 12.97 10.27 7.58
C ILE A 101 13.70 10.16 8.92
N ALA A 102 14.17 11.27 9.49
CA ALA A 102 14.85 11.28 10.78
C ALA A 102 13.97 10.72 11.91
N ARG A 103 12.67 11.02 11.91
CA ARG A 103 11.73 10.45 12.88
C ARG A 103 11.56 8.95 12.69
N MET A 104 11.51 8.46 11.46
CA MET A 104 11.39 7.03 11.17
C MET A 104 12.64 6.24 11.57
N GLU A 105 13.83 6.81 11.35
CA GLU A 105 15.11 6.21 11.78
C GLU A 105 15.17 6.11 13.31
N ALA A 106 14.79 7.17 14.02
CA ALA A 106 14.74 7.17 15.48
C ALA A 106 13.75 6.12 16.06
N MET A 107 12.68 5.78 15.34
CA MET A 107 11.74 4.72 15.75
C MET A 107 12.28 3.30 15.50
N CYS A 108 13.35 3.15 14.72
CA CYS A 108 13.93 1.84 14.39
C CYS A 108 15.11 1.47 15.29
N ASP A 109 15.66 2.43 16.05
CA ASP A 109 16.78 2.24 16.98
C ASP A 109 16.34 1.78 18.39
N ASP A 110 15.04 1.64 18.64
CA ASP A 110 14.41 1.04 19.84
C ASP A 110 13.94 -0.41 19.58
#